data_AF-A0A3D1CZR8-F1
#
_entry.id   AF-A0A3D1CZR8-F1
#
_cell.length_a   1.000
_cell.length_b   1.000
_cell.length_c   1.000
_cell.angle_alpha   90.00
_cell.angle_beta   90.00
_cell.angle_gamma   90.00
#
_symmetry.space_group_name_H-M   'P 1'
#
loop_
_entity.id
_entity.type
_entity.pdbx_description
1 polymer ?
#
loop_
_entity_poly.entity_id
_entity_poly.type
_entity_poly.pdbx_seq_one_letter_code
_entity_poly.pdbx_strand_id
1 'polypeptide(L)'
;AMPETRQRVSSIVADLLRRYDVDGIHLDDYFYPALQKGEKMKDEAEYRRYGKGFASVAEFRRAMVDSLIVAMHDTIKAIKPNAVFSISPQGNYENNYNSMYADIALWSARGWCDVIIPQLYWSTERWFLPRLKWFSENATTKTKLLIGYALYRFGEKAKSSVYRTADDLAKQIDAARADGKVSGAALYSAYWLMNNPVSINGVIASRFPHISLAPYLGQGDENKPDAPQSLTATGRKLSWSAV
;
A
#
# COMPACT_ATOMS: atom_id res chain seq x y z
N ALA A 1 9.91 -19.23 1.30
CA ALA A 1 9.94 -20.50 0.53
C ALA A 1 9.23 -21.69 1.22
N MET A 2 9.11 -21.74 2.55
CA MET A 2 8.51 -22.89 3.25
C MET A 2 6.98 -22.75 3.43
N PRO A 3 6.18 -23.81 3.22
CA PRO A 3 4.74 -23.82 3.53
C PRO A 3 4.43 -23.44 4.98
N GLU A 4 5.21 -23.94 5.94
CA GLU A 4 5.03 -23.72 7.37
C GLU A 4 5.22 -22.24 7.74
N THR A 5 6.14 -21.53 7.07
CA THR A 5 6.29 -20.08 7.25
C THR A 5 5.04 -19.34 6.78
N ARG A 6 4.47 -19.71 5.63
CA ARG A 6 3.24 -19.07 5.11
C ARG A 6 2.08 -19.31 6.06
N GLN A 7 1.91 -20.55 6.52
CA GLN A 7 0.87 -20.90 7.49
C GLN A 7 1.02 -20.12 8.80
N ARG A 8 2.25 -19.98 9.29
CA ARG A 8 2.53 -19.18 10.50
C ARG A 8 2.14 -17.71 10.32
N VAL A 9 2.50 -17.08 9.20
CA VAL A 9 2.12 -15.68 8.92
C VAL A 9 0.60 -15.53 8.84
N SER A 10 -0.09 -16.41 8.09
CA SER A 10 -1.56 -16.40 8.03
C SER A 10 -2.21 -16.63 9.41
N SER A 11 -1.61 -17.46 10.26
CA SER A 11 -2.12 -17.71 11.62
C SER A 11 -2.00 -16.46 12.51
N ILE A 12 -0.92 -15.69 12.36
CA ILE A 12 -0.75 -14.40 13.05
C ILE A 12 -1.80 -13.40 12.58
N VAL A 13 -2.02 -13.30 11.26
CA VAL A 13 -3.06 -12.44 10.69
C VAL A 13 -4.45 -12.83 11.23
N ALA A 14 -4.74 -14.13 11.26
CA ALA A 14 -6.00 -14.63 11.81
C ALA A 14 -6.18 -14.31 13.30
N ASP A 15 -5.11 -14.40 14.10
CA ASP A 15 -5.15 -14.06 15.52
C ASP A 15 -5.41 -12.56 15.72
N LEU A 16 -4.75 -11.69 14.94
CA LEU A 16 -4.97 -10.25 14.97
C LEU A 16 -6.42 -9.88 14.67
N LEU A 17 -6.99 -10.42 13.58
CA LEU A 17 -8.36 -10.12 13.17
C LEU A 17 -9.43 -10.65 14.14
N ARG A 18 -9.14 -11.72 14.88
CA ARG A 18 -10.08 -12.27 15.87
C ARG A 18 -10.05 -11.55 17.21
N ARG A 19 -8.90 -10.97 17.58
CA ARG A 19 -8.70 -10.35 18.90
C ARG A 19 -8.87 -8.84 18.89
N TYR A 20 -8.66 -8.20 17.75
CA TYR A 20 -8.64 -6.74 17.65
C TYR A 20 -9.60 -6.28 16.56
N ASP A 21 -10.35 -5.22 16.87
CA ASP A 21 -11.22 -4.58 15.90
C ASP A 21 -10.40 -3.64 14.99
N VAL A 22 -9.63 -4.24 14.09
CA VAL A 22 -8.85 -3.53 13.07
C VAL A 22 -9.64 -3.45 11.76
N ASP A 23 -9.49 -2.34 11.05
CA ASP A 23 -10.16 -2.12 9.75
C ASP A 23 -9.42 -2.82 8.59
N GLY A 24 -8.18 -3.24 8.81
CA GLY A 24 -7.39 -3.85 7.76
C GLY A 24 -6.05 -4.39 8.25
N ILE A 25 -5.39 -5.11 7.33
CA ILE A 25 -4.04 -5.61 7.47
C ILE A 25 -3.20 -4.93 6.39
N HIS A 26 -2.05 -4.41 6.80
CA HIS A 26 -1.11 -3.72 5.93
C HIS A 26 0.22 -4.47 5.90
N LEU A 27 0.77 -4.68 4.71
CA LEU A 27 2.12 -5.18 4.49
C LEU A 27 2.96 -4.11 3.80
N ASP A 28 4.15 -3.82 4.32
CA ASP A 28 5.09 -2.90 3.68
C ASP A 28 5.90 -3.61 2.57
N ASP A 29 7.04 -3.05 2.16
CA ASP A 29 7.75 -3.49 0.96
C ASP A 29 8.65 -4.73 1.13
N TYR A 30 8.83 -5.27 2.34
CA TYR A 30 9.79 -6.34 2.60
C TYR A 30 9.27 -7.75 2.24
N PHE A 31 9.85 -8.35 1.20
CA PHE A 31 9.61 -9.74 0.78
C PHE A 31 10.89 -10.58 0.88
N TYR A 32 11.47 -11.01 -0.25
CA TYR A 32 12.82 -11.58 -0.22
C TYR A 32 13.86 -10.49 0.08
N PRO A 33 14.89 -10.80 0.90
CA PRO A 33 15.89 -9.82 1.30
C PRO A 33 16.81 -9.43 0.14
N ALA A 34 17.23 -8.18 0.13
CA ALA A 34 18.35 -7.74 -0.70
C ALA A 34 19.63 -8.41 -0.20
N LEU A 35 20.33 -9.10 -1.10
CA LEU A 35 21.58 -9.80 -0.79
C LEU A 35 22.76 -8.83 -0.84
N GLN A 36 23.70 -8.97 0.09
CA GLN A 36 24.99 -8.28 -0.02
C GLN A 36 25.82 -8.82 -1.19
N LYS A 37 26.81 -8.04 -1.65
CA LYS A 37 27.69 -8.47 -2.74
C LYS A 37 28.41 -9.77 -2.35
N GLY A 38 28.18 -10.83 -3.12
CA GLY A 38 28.76 -12.17 -2.89
C GLY A 38 27.90 -13.08 -2.00
N GLU A 39 26.84 -12.57 -1.39
CA GLU A 39 25.85 -13.37 -0.66
C GLU A 39 24.93 -14.10 -1.65
N LYS A 40 24.50 -15.30 -1.26
CA LYS A 40 23.51 -16.09 -1.98
C LYS A 40 22.31 -16.32 -1.10
N MET A 41 21.12 -16.31 -1.70
CA MET A 41 19.90 -16.72 -1.04
C MET A 41 20.02 -18.18 -0.62
N LYS A 42 19.84 -18.47 0.67
CA LYS A 42 19.98 -19.81 1.24
C LYS A 42 18.65 -20.56 1.20
N ASP A 43 18.11 -20.76 0.00
CA ASP A 43 16.83 -21.46 -0.24
C ASP A 43 16.97 -22.66 -1.19
N GLU A 44 18.19 -23.19 -1.36
CA GLU A 44 18.46 -24.31 -2.27
C GLU A 44 17.77 -25.61 -1.83
N ALA A 45 17.65 -25.84 -0.52
CA ALA A 45 16.96 -27.01 0.01
C ALA A 45 15.46 -26.96 -0.30
N GLU A 46 14.84 -25.79 -0.13
CA GLU A 46 13.44 -25.54 -0.45
C GLU A 46 13.20 -25.61 -1.96
N TYR A 47 14.10 -25.06 -2.77
CA TYR A 47 13.99 -25.17 -4.22
C TYR A 47 14.11 -26.62 -4.70
N ARG A 48 15.03 -27.42 -4.14
CA ARG A 48 15.11 -28.87 -4.46
C ARG A 48 13.82 -29.61 -4.08
N ARG A 49 13.21 -29.24 -2.96
CA ARG A 49 12.01 -29.92 -2.43
C ARG A 49 10.73 -29.51 -3.14
N TYR A 50 10.55 -28.21 -3.39
CA TYR A 50 9.28 -27.62 -3.83
C TYR A 50 9.34 -27.01 -5.23
N GLY A 51 10.53 -26.94 -5.86
CA GLY A 51 10.77 -26.20 -7.11
C GLY A 51 10.51 -26.96 -8.41
N LYS A 52 10.20 -28.27 -8.37
CA LYS A 52 10.14 -29.14 -9.57
C LYS A 52 9.15 -28.69 -10.66
N GLY A 53 8.19 -27.81 -10.35
CA GLY A 53 7.19 -27.30 -11.29
C GLY A 53 7.49 -25.91 -11.87
N PHE A 54 8.62 -25.29 -11.52
CA PHE A 54 8.98 -23.94 -11.97
C PHE A 54 10.11 -23.99 -12.97
N ALA A 55 10.09 -23.12 -13.99
CA ALA A 55 11.13 -23.10 -15.02
C ALA A 55 12.45 -22.51 -14.49
N SER A 56 12.39 -21.78 -13.37
CA SER A 56 13.58 -21.21 -12.73
C SER A 56 13.40 -21.01 -11.22
N VAL A 57 14.51 -20.83 -10.50
CA VAL A 57 14.48 -20.45 -9.08
C VAL A 57 13.81 -19.09 -8.88
N ALA A 58 13.89 -18.17 -9.85
CA ALA A 58 13.23 -16.86 -9.76
C ALA A 58 11.71 -16.99 -9.85
N GLU A 59 11.19 -17.86 -10.72
CA GLU A 59 9.76 -18.18 -10.79
C GLU A 59 9.28 -18.88 -9.54
N PHE A 60 10.06 -19.83 -9.03
CA PHE A 60 9.77 -20.47 -7.73
C PHE A 60 9.64 -19.43 -6.62
N ARG A 61 10.60 -18.51 -6.49
CA ARG A 61 10.59 -17.47 -5.46
C ARG A 61 9.37 -16.56 -5.59
N ARG A 62 9.02 -16.12 -6.81
CA ARG A 62 7.79 -15.35 -7.05
C ARG A 62 6.56 -16.11 -6.60
N ALA A 63 6.41 -17.36 -7.02
CA ALA A 63 5.29 -18.20 -6.61
C ALA A 63 5.22 -18.43 -5.10
N MET A 64 6.36 -18.43 -4.39
CA MET A 64 6.38 -18.52 -2.93
C MET A 64 5.88 -17.24 -2.25
N VAL A 65 6.17 -16.06 -2.81
CA VAL A 65 5.60 -14.79 -2.34
C VAL A 65 4.11 -14.72 -2.70
N ASP A 66 3.75 -15.04 -3.94
CA ASP A 66 2.36 -15.06 -4.41
C ASP A 66 1.49 -15.95 -3.53
N SER A 67 1.99 -17.15 -3.20
CA SER A 67 1.29 -18.08 -2.30
C SER A 67 1.07 -17.51 -0.90
N LEU A 68 1.98 -16.67 -0.40
CA LEU A 68 1.81 -15.98 0.88
C LEU A 68 0.73 -14.91 0.77
N ILE A 69 0.76 -14.10 -0.28
CA ILE A 69 -0.22 -13.04 -0.51
C ILE A 69 -1.63 -13.63 -0.63
N VAL A 70 -1.79 -14.71 -1.42
CA VAL A 70 -3.08 -15.43 -1.53
C VAL A 70 -3.52 -15.99 -0.18
N ALA A 71 -2.64 -16.67 0.54
CA ALA A 71 -2.99 -17.25 1.85
C ALA A 71 -3.38 -16.17 2.88
N MET A 72 -2.74 -15.00 2.85
CA MET A 72 -3.12 -13.86 3.70
C MET A 72 -4.46 -13.28 3.27
N HIS A 73 -4.65 -13.01 1.98
CA HIS A 73 -5.92 -12.53 1.42
C HIS A 73 -7.09 -13.44 1.83
N ASP A 74 -6.99 -14.74 1.55
CA ASP A 74 -8.07 -15.69 1.82
C ASP A 74 -8.36 -15.81 3.31
N THR A 75 -7.31 -15.76 4.15
CA THR A 75 -7.48 -15.73 5.61
C THR A 75 -8.21 -14.48 6.08
N ILE A 76 -7.85 -13.31 5.56
CA ILE A 76 -8.48 -12.03 5.91
C ILE A 76 -9.96 -12.07 5.50
N LYS A 77 -10.25 -12.43 4.25
CA LYS A 77 -11.61 -12.45 3.72
C LYS A 77 -12.49 -13.51 4.36
N ALA A 78 -11.93 -14.64 4.81
CA ALA A 78 -12.69 -15.65 5.55
C ALA A 78 -13.08 -15.21 6.97
N ILE A 79 -12.28 -14.36 7.63
CA ILE A 79 -12.52 -13.94 9.02
C ILE A 79 -13.30 -12.63 9.09
N LYS A 80 -12.89 -11.62 8.32
CA LYS A 80 -13.51 -10.29 8.29
C LYS A 80 -13.55 -9.83 6.83
N PRO A 81 -14.59 -10.19 6.05
CA PRO A 81 -14.68 -9.87 4.61
C PRO A 81 -14.48 -8.38 4.27
N ASN A 82 -14.92 -7.50 5.16
CA ASN A 82 -14.82 -6.05 5.03
C ASN A 82 -13.43 -5.48 5.42
N ALA A 83 -12.54 -6.29 6.02
CA ALA A 83 -11.20 -5.84 6.35
C ALA A 83 -10.39 -5.62 5.07
N VAL A 84 -9.72 -4.47 4.98
CA VAL A 84 -8.88 -4.09 3.85
C VAL A 84 -7.54 -4.81 3.96
N PHE A 85 -7.14 -5.53 2.92
CA PHE A 85 -5.78 -6.03 2.75
C PHE A 85 -5.01 -5.09 1.81
N SER A 86 -4.06 -4.36 2.38
CA SER A 86 -3.25 -3.40 1.64
C SER A 86 -1.76 -3.78 1.63
N ILE A 87 -1.08 -3.46 0.53
CA ILE A 87 0.35 -3.69 0.38
C ILE A 87 1.02 -2.41 -0.10
N SER A 88 2.10 -1.96 0.55
CA SER A 88 2.95 -0.86 0.11
C SER A 88 4.24 -1.40 -0.52
N PRO A 89 4.26 -1.71 -1.83
CA PRO A 89 5.50 -2.14 -2.48
C PRO A 89 6.43 -0.95 -2.71
N GLN A 90 7.69 -1.24 -3.05
CA GLN A 90 8.60 -0.19 -3.49
C GLN A 90 8.05 0.50 -4.74
N GLY A 91 8.31 1.80 -4.91
CA GLY A 91 8.01 2.44 -6.20
C GLY A 91 8.93 1.97 -7.33
N ASN A 92 10.01 1.23 -7.04
CA ASN A 92 10.83 0.57 -8.05
C ASN A 92 10.25 -0.81 -8.42
N TYR A 93 9.33 -0.82 -9.39
CA TYR A 93 8.64 -2.05 -9.83
C TYR A 93 9.58 -3.11 -10.42
N GLU A 94 10.70 -2.75 -11.05
CA GLU A 94 11.66 -3.77 -11.51
C GLU A 94 12.36 -4.45 -10.33
N ASN A 95 12.66 -3.72 -9.26
CA ASN A 95 13.26 -4.30 -8.06
C ASN A 95 12.27 -5.21 -7.32
N ASN A 96 11.00 -4.79 -7.24
CA ASN A 96 9.93 -5.64 -6.71
C ASN A 96 9.92 -6.99 -7.44
N TYR A 97 9.84 -6.99 -8.77
CA TYR A 97 9.70 -8.22 -9.55
C TYR A 97 10.98 -9.08 -9.58
N ASN A 98 12.15 -8.45 -9.78
CA ASN A 98 13.39 -9.17 -10.06
C ASN A 98 14.19 -9.56 -8.80
N SER A 99 14.08 -8.77 -7.73
CA SER A 99 14.93 -8.93 -6.53
C SER A 99 14.12 -9.31 -5.30
N MET A 100 12.95 -8.72 -5.13
CA MET A 100 12.05 -9.04 -4.01
C MET A 100 11.08 -10.17 -4.34
N TYR A 101 10.99 -10.53 -5.64
CA TYR A 101 10.08 -11.54 -6.19
C TYR A 101 8.60 -11.23 -5.89
N ALA A 102 8.26 -9.95 -5.86
CA ALA A 102 6.91 -9.43 -5.64
C ALA A 102 6.29 -9.01 -6.98
N ASP A 103 5.32 -9.78 -7.47
CA ASP A 103 4.62 -9.51 -8.73
C ASP A 103 3.36 -8.65 -8.50
N ILE A 104 3.59 -7.36 -8.32
CA ILE A 104 2.53 -6.40 -7.96
C ILE A 104 1.43 -6.32 -9.02
N ALA A 105 1.79 -6.41 -10.31
CA ALA A 105 0.84 -6.37 -11.41
C ALA A 105 -0.06 -7.62 -11.39
N LEU A 106 0.52 -8.80 -11.14
CA LEU A 106 -0.26 -10.04 -10.98
C LEU A 106 -1.22 -9.93 -9.79
N TRP A 107 -0.75 -9.47 -8.63
CA TRP A 107 -1.58 -9.36 -7.42
C TRP A 107 -2.75 -8.43 -7.65
N SER A 108 -2.52 -7.30 -8.34
CA SER A 108 -3.58 -6.38 -8.71
C SER A 108 -4.58 -7.00 -9.68
N ALA A 109 -4.11 -7.63 -10.75
CA ALA A 109 -4.98 -8.25 -11.77
C ALA A 109 -5.84 -9.38 -11.21
N ARG A 110 -5.30 -10.11 -10.22
CA ARG A 110 -6.00 -11.20 -9.54
C ARG A 110 -6.92 -10.72 -8.42
N GLY A 111 -6.74 -9.50 -7.92
CA GLY A 111 -7.44 -9.02 -6.74
C GLY A 111 -6.97 -9.69 -5.47
N TRP A 112 -5.68 -10.03 -5.35
CA TRP A 112 -5.14 -10.64 -4.13
C TRP A 112 -4.81 -9.61 -3.04
N CYS A 113 -5.02 -8.33 -3.32
CA CYS A 113 -5.06 -7.26 -2.33
C CYS A 113 -6.08 -6.21 -2.75
N ASP A 114 -6.71 -5.58 -1.77
CA ASP A 114 -7.71 -4.55 -1.97
C ASP A 114 -7.05 -3.22 -2.40
N VAL A 115 -5.85 -2.94 -1.87
CA VAL A 115 -5.14 -1.67 -2.10
C VAL A 115 -3.65 -1.89 -2.31
N ILE A 116 -3.09 -1.22 -3.32
CA ILE A 116 -1.65 -1.09 -3.52
C ILE A 116 -1.24 0.36 -3.27
N ILE A 117 -0.15 0.54 -2.52
CA ILE A 117 0.38 1.83 -2.09
C ILE A 117 1.86 1.95 -2.49
N PRO A 118 2.24 2.14 -3.76
CA PRO A 118 3.65 2.24 -4.12
C PRO A 118 4.34 3.39 -3.37
N GLN A 119 5.49 3.08 -2.79
CA GLN A 119 6.38 4.04 -2.16
C GLN A 119 7.08 4.89 -3.23
N LEU A 120 6.44 5.95 -3.74
CA LEU A 120 6.99 6.82 -4.78
C LEU A 120 7.97 7.84 -4.19
N TYR A 121 9.03 7.35 -3.56
CA TYR A 121 9.96 8.15 -2.75
C TYR A 121 11.07 8.79 -3.59
N TRP A 122 10.70 9.38 -4.72
CA TRP A 122 11.56 10.11 -5.64
C TRP A 122 10.96 11.47 -5.97
N SER A 123 11.77 12.35 -6.56
CA SER A 123 11.30 13.69 -6.95
C SER A 123 10.59 13.65 -8.28
N THR A 124 9.79 14.69 -8.56
CA THR A 124 9.16 14.85 -9.88
C THR A 124 10.17 14.97 -11.02
N GLU A 125 11.33 15.56 -10.76
CA GLU A 125 12.43 15.68 -11.74
C GLU A 125 13.11 14.34 -12.08
N ARG A 126 12.86 13.27 -11.31
CA ARG A 126 13.54 11.99 -11.51
C ARG A 126 12.55 10.87 -11.82
N TRP A 127 12.06 10.17 -10.80
CA TRP A 127 11.32 8.93 -11.00
C TRP A 127 9.86 9.00 -10.55
N PHE A 128 9.39 10.06 -9.88
CA PHE A 128 8.01 10.08 -9.40
C PHE A 128 6.99 9.87 -10.53
N LEU A 129 7.06 10.70 -11.59
CA LEU A 129 6.10 10.69 -12.70
C LEU A 129 6.08 9.37 -13.51
N PRO A 130 7.23 8.83 -13.98
CA PRO A 130 7.21 7.56 -14.71
C PRO A 130 6.76 6.38 -13.83
N ARG A 131 7.04 6.39 -12.52
CA ARG A 131 6.56 5.35 -11.62
C ARG A 131 5.07 5.46 -11.35
N LEU A 132 4.57 6.68 -11.12
CA LEU A 132 3.13 6.94 -11.02
C LEU A 132 2.39 6.38 -12.24
N LYS A 133 2.87 6.70 -13.44
CA LYS A 133 2.31 6.20 -14.70
C LYS A 133 2.26 4.67 -14.74
N TRP A 134 3.39 4.01 -14.42
CA TRP A 134 3.44 2.54 -14.44
C TRP A 134 2.44 1.92 -13.46
N PHE A 135 2.36 2.41 -12.21
CA PHE A 135 1.41 1.87 -11.24
C PHE A 135 -0.04 2.16 -11.63
N SER A 136 -0.32 3.32 -12.22
CA SER A 136 -1.65 3.63 -12.77
C SER A 136 -2.04 2.69 -13.93
N GLU A 137 -1.09 2.32 -14.79
CA GLU A 137 -1.32 1.38 -15.89
C GLU A 137 -1.50 -0.08 -15.40
N ASN A 138 -0.87 -0.46 -14.29
CA ASN A 138 -0.82 -1.84 -13.80
C ASN A 138 -1.72 -2.13 -12.59
N ALA A 139 -2.21 -1.11 -11.88
CA ALA A 139 -3.27 -1.27 -10.90
C ALA A 139 -4.62 -1.44 -11.64
N THR A 140 -5.27 -2.60 -11.46
CA THR A 140 -6.53 -2.94 -12.13
C THR A 140 -7.74 -2.53 -11.29
N THR A 141 -8.93 -2.60 -11.86
CA THR A 141 -10.19 -2.20 -11.19
C THR A 141 -10.49 -2.97 -9.91
N LYS A 142 -9.90 -4.16 -9.73
CA LYS A 142 -10.02 -4.98 -8.51
C LYS A 142 -9.15 -4.47 -7.35
N THR A 143 -8.31 -3.47 -7.57
CA THR A 143 -7.38 -2.98 -6.54
C THR A 143 -7.28 -1.47 -6.62
N LYS A 144 -7.54 -0.80 -5.50
CA LYS A 144 -7.39 0.65 -5.43
C LYS A 144 -5.91 1.02 -5.39
N LEU A 145 -5.56 2.13 -6.04
CA LEU A 145 -4.21 2.67 -6.05
C LEU A 145 -4.15 3.90 -5.14
N LEU A 146 -3.38 3.84 -4.07
CA LEU A 146 -3.01 5.01 -3.24
C LEU A 146 -1.53 5.32 -3.48
N ILE A 147 -1.05 6.54 -3.24
CA ILE A 147 0.37 6.87 -3.43
C ILE A 147 1.07 7.11 -2.09
N GLY A 148 2.22 6.47 -1.88
CA GLY A 148 3.10 6.72 -0.75
C GLY A 148 4.05 7.90 -1.00
N TYR A 149 4.08 8.87 -0.08
CA TYR A 149 4.93 10.07 -0.15
C TYR A 149 5.99 10.08 0.95
N ALA A 150 7.25 10.32 0.57
CA ALA A 150 8.38 10.34 1.51
C ALA A 150 8.60 11.71 2.14
N LEU A 151 7.81 12.04 3.17
CA LEU A 151 7.96 13.29 3.91
C LEU A 151 9.36 13.45 4.53
N TYR A 152 9.99 12.34 4.91
CA TYR A 152 11.35 12.33 5.49
C TYR A 152 12.45 12.87 4.57
N ARG A 153 12.19 12.99 3.26
CA ARG A 153 13.17 13.52 2.30
C ARG A 153 13.26 15.04 2.37
N PHE A 154 12.22 15.70 2.88
CA PHE A 154 12.10 17.15 2.95
C PHE A 154 12.83 17.74 4.15
N GLY A 155 13.54 18.85 3.94
CA GLY A 155 14.30 19.52 4.98
C GLY A 155 15.31 20.53 4.44
N GLU A 156 15.60 21.57 5.21
CA GLU A 156 16.52 22.66 4.82
C GLU A 156 17.91 22.16 4.41
N LYS A 157 18.37 21.08 5.06
CA LYS A 157 19.66 20.43 4.82
C LYS A 157 19.56 19.20 3.90
N ALA A 158 18.45 19.03 3.18
CA ALA A 158 18.30 17.89 2.27
C ALA A 158 19.40 17.89 1.20
N LYS A 159 19.92 16.69 0.90
CA LYS A 159 21.02 16.50 -0.07
C LYS A 159 20.68 17.07 -1.44
N SER A 160 19.47 16.79 -1.93
CA SER A 160 18.97 17.34 -3.19
C SER A 160 18.13 18.59 -2.89
N SER A 161 18.39 19.66 -3.65
CA SER A 161 17.73 20.97 -3.50
C SER A 161 16.22 20.91 -3.67
N VAL A 162 15.70 19.96 -4.46
CA VAL A 162 14.25 19.80 -4.72
C VAL A 162 13.44 19.52 -3.45
N TYR A 163 14.09 18.99 -2.40
CA TYR A 163 13.46 18.69 -1.12
C TYR A 163 13.70 19.76 -0.05
N ARG A 164 14.38 20.86 -0.40
CA ARG A 164 14.60 21.99 0.52
C ARG A 164 13.43 22.97 0.57
N THR A 165 12.45 22.80 -0.32
CA THR A 165 11.14 23.46 -0.28
C THR A 165 10.05 22.40 -0.39
N ALA A 166 8.81 22.76 -0.05
CA ALA A 166 7.66 21.87 -0.20
C ALA A 166 7.10 21.81 -1.64
N ASP A 167 7.71 22.52 -2.60
CA ASP A 167 7.17 22.65 -3.96
C ASP A 167 7.13 21.32 -4.71
N ASP A 168 8.14 20.46 -4.52
CA ASP A 168 8.14 19.15 -5.15
C ASP A 168 7.03 18.26 -4.56
N LEU A 169 6.74 18.35 -3.26
CA LEU A 169 5.59 17.63 -2.67
C LEU A 169 4.26 18.09 -3.29
N ALA A 170 4.10 19.39 -3.53
CA ALA A 170 2.93 19.92 -4.20
C ALA A 170 2.78 19.33 -5.61
N LYS A 171 3.85 19.34 -6.40
CA LYS A 171 3.86 18.74 -7.75
C LYS A 171 3.55 17.24 -7.73
N GLN A 172 4.10 16.51 -6.75
CA GLN A 172 3.86 15.06 -6.59
C GLN A 172 2.38 14.78 -6.29
N ILE A 173 1.77 15.50 -5.34
CA ILE A 173 0.36 15.32 -4.98
C ILE A 173 -0.55 15.76 -6.14
N ASP A 174 -0.26 16.89 -6.78
CA ASP A 174 -1.09 17.41 -7.88
C ASP A 174 -1.05 16.47 -9.09
N ALA A 175 0.12 15.91 -9.43
CA ALA A 175 0.25 14.91 -10.49
C ALA A 175 -0.53 13.62 -10.19
N ALA A 176 -0.46 13.12 -8.96
CA ALA A 176 -1.21 11.94 -8.55
C ALA A 176 -2.73 12.19 -8.56
N ARG A 177 -3.19 13.37 -8.14
CA ARG A 177 -4.62 13.74 -8.17
C ARG A 177 -5.17 13.94 -9.58
N ALA A 178 -4.32 14.36 -10.52
CA ALA A 178 -4.68 14.48 -11.93
C ALA A 178 -4.82 13.10 -12.61
N ASP A 179 -4.25 12.04 -12.02
CA ASP A 179 -4.42 10.68 -12.47
C ASP A 179 -5.75 10.10 -11.93
N GLY A 180 -6.71 9.91 -12.84
CA GLY A 180 -8.06 9.44 -12.49
C GLY A 180 -8.14 8.04 -11.87
N LYS A 181 -7.04 7.28 -11.79
CA LYS A 181 -6.98 5.97 -11.12
C LYS A 181 -6.47 6.05 -9.68
N VAL A 182 -5.83 7.15 -9.28
CA VAL A 182 -5.35 7.31 -7.90
C VAL A 182 -6.52 7.65 -6.98
N SER A 183 -6.70 6.81 -5.95
CA SER A 183 -7.80 6.87 -4.99
C SER A 183 -7.41 7.51 -3.65
N GLY A 184 -6.13 7.86 -3.43
CA GLY A 184 -5.71 8.54 -2.20
C GLY A 184 -4.19 8.57 -1.98
N ALA A 185 -3.79 8.86 -0.74
CA ALA A 185 -2.42 9.10 -0.34
C ALA A 185 -2.06 8.45 1.00
N ALA A 186 -0.81 8.01 1.15
CA ALA A 186 -0.19 7.62 2.41
C ALA A 186 1.07 8.48 2.65
N LEU A 187 1.19 9.08 3.82
CA LEU A 187 2.25 10.06 4.13
C LEU A 187 3.30 9.43 5.05
N TYR A 188 4.45 9.06 4.51
CA TYR A 188 5.51 8.41 5.27
C TYR A 188 6.51 9.44 5.82
N SER A 189 6.52 9.72 7.13
CA SER A 189 5.69 9.14 8.20
C SER A 189 5.11 10.22 9.10
N ALA A 190 4.23 9.82 10.02
CA ALA A 190 3.59 10.72 10.99
C ALA A 190 4.60 11.60 11.75
N TYR A 191 5.80 11.10 12.02
CA TYR A 191 6.88 11.89 12.65
C TYR A 191 7.18 13.18 11.87
N TRP A 192 7.23 13.10 10.54
CA TRP A 192 7.53 14.25 9.68
C TRP A 192 6.34 15.18 9.49
N LEU A 193 5.12 14.64 9.60
CA LEU A 193 3.91 15.46 9.71
C LEU A 193 3.93 16.31 10.99
N MET A 194 4.40 15.74 12.10
CA MET A 194 4.53 16.47 13.37
C MET A 194 5.67 17.51 13.35
N ASN A 195 6.78 17.20 12.69
CA ASN A 195 7.93 18.11 12.59
C ASN A 195 7.75 19.23 11.55
N ASN A 196 6.93 19.00 10.52
CA ASN A 196 6.65 19.98 9.46
C ASN A 196 7.91 20.60 8.81
N PRO A 197 8.89 19.79 8.34
CA PRO A 197 10.08 20.32 7.69
C PRO A 197 9.70 21.15 6.47
N VAL A 198 10.38 22.29 6.27
CA VAL A 198 10.19 23.17 5.11
C VAL A 198 8.71 23.48 4.80
N SER A 199 7.87 23.52 5.84
CA SER A 199 6.43 23.81 5.78
C SER A 199 5.58 22.86 4.92
N ILE A 200 5.95 21.57 4.82
CA ILE A 200 5.16 20.57 4.06
C ILE A 200 3.67 20.48 4.47
N ASN A 201 3.32 20.79 5.71
CA ASN A 201 1.93 20.73 6.19
C ASN A 201 1.04 21.75 5.50
N GLY A 202 1.58 22.89 5.05
CA GLY A 202 0.81 23.87 4.27
C GLY A 202 0.40 23.31 2.90
N VAL A 203 1.30 22.57 2.25
CA VAL A 203 1.00 21.84 1.01
C VAL A 203 -0.05 20.77 1.26
N ILE A 204 0.13 19.94 2.30
CA ILE A 204 -0.84 18.89 2.65
C ILE A 204 -2.22 19.49 2.93
N ALA A 205 -2.31 20.48 3.82
CA ALA A 205 -3.59 21.11 4.21
C ALA A 205 -4.31 21.74 3.01
N SER A 206 -3.59 22.39 2.09
CA SER A 206 -4.21 22.98 0.89
C SER A 206 -4.77 21.95 -0.10
N ARG A 207 -4.24 20.71 -0.13
CA ARG A 207 -4.74 19.62 -0.98
C ARG A 207 -5.76 18.74 -0.27
N PHE A 208 -5.78 18.73 1.06
CA PHE A 208 -6.75 18.01 1.89
C PHE A 208 -7.51 18.97 2.82
N PRO A 209 -8.26 19.95 2.29
CA PRO A 209 -8.86 21.03 3.08
C PRO A 209 -10.11 20.61 3.86
N HIS A 210 -10.65 19.42 3.60
CA HIS A 210 -11.88 18.93 4.20
C HIS A 210 -11.64 17.64 4.96
N ILE A 211 -12.32 17.50 6.09
CA ILE A 211 -12.44 16.21 6.77
C ILE A 211 -13.26 15.32 5.85
N SER A 212 -12.66 14.20 5.45
CA SER A 212 -13.29 13.19 4.60
C SER A 212 -13.29 11.85 5.31
N LEU A 213 -14.35 11.08 5.10
CA LEU A 213 -14.33 9.66 5.46
C LEU A 213 -13.33 8.92 4.57
N ALA A 214 -12.73 7.85 5.10
CA ALA A 214 -11.94 6.96 4.28
C ALA A 214 -12.83 6.40 3.16
N PRO A 215 -12.36 6.38 1.90
CA PRO A 215 -13.14 5.78 0.82
C PRO A 215 -13.36 4.29 1.11
N TYR A 216 -14.43 3.71 0.55
CA TYR A 216 -14.56 2.25 0.56
C TYR A 216 -13.43 1.64 -0.28
N LEU A 217 -12.52 0.95 0.40
CA LEU A 217 -11.33 0.36 -0.18
C LEU A 217 -11.49 -1.14 -0.46
N GLY A 218 -12.57 -1.77 0.00
CA GLY A 218 -12.82 -3.20 -0.21
C GLY A 218 -13.10 -3.54 -1.68
N GLN A 219 -12.95 -4.82 -2.00
CA GLN A 219 -13.30 -5.38 -3.32
C GLN A 219 -14.78 -5.75 -3.50
N GLY A 220 -15.56 -5.81 -2.41
CA GLY A 220 -16.98 -6.13 -2.46
C GLY A 220 -17.85 -4.94 -2.86
N ASP A 221 -19.17 -5.12 -2.79
CA ASP A 221 -20.09 -4.02 -2.98
C ASP A 221 -20.04 -3.05 -1.78
N GLU A 222 -19.99 -1.75 -2.09
CA GLU A 222 -20.07 -0.70 -1.08
C GLU A 222 -21.50 -0.62 -0.55
N ASN A 223 -21.76 -1.29 0.57
CA ASN A 223 -23.03 -1.17 1.30
C ASN A 223 -23.00 0.09 2.17
N LYS A 224 -23.50 1.21 1.63
CA LYS A 224 -23.63 2.45 2.40
C LYS A 224 -24.74 2.31 3.44
N PRO A 225 -24.55 2.84 4.67
CA PRO A 225 -25.66 2.96 5.59
C PRO A 225 -26.75 3.85 4.99
N ASP A 226 -28.00 3.59 5.34
CA ASP A 226 -29.11 4.45 4.93
C ASP A 226 -28.91 5.88 5.45
N ALA A 227 -29.43 6.85 4.71
CA ALA A 227 -29.37 8.24 5.14
C ALA A 227 -30.16 8.43 6.44
N PRO A 228 -29.59 9.06 7.49
CA PRO A 228 -30.27 9.25 8.76
C PRO A 228 -31.57 10.02 8.56
N GLN A 229 -32.68 9.49 9.09
CA GLN A 229 -34.00 10.13 9.00
C GLN A 229 -34.18 11.15 10.12
N SER A 230 -35.09 12.12 9.92
CA SER A 230 -35.47 13.11 10.93
C SER A 230 -34.28 13.91 11.51
N LEU A 231 -33.27 14.19 10.69
CA LEU A 231 -32.12 14.98 11.11
C LEU A 231 -32.57 16.38 11.55
N THR A 232 -32.31 16.70 12.81
CA THR A 232 -32.63 17.98 13.44
C THR A 232 -31.37 18.55 14.09
N ALA A 233 -31.18 19.86 13.94
CA ALA A 233 -30.09 20.61 14.56
C ALA A 233 -30.66 21.59 15.59
N THR A 234 -30.30 21.45 16.86
CA THR A 234 -30.65 22.38 17.94
C THR A 234 -29.37 22.93 18.56
N GLY A 235 -28.97 24.13 18.14
CA GLY A 235 -27.67 24.70 18.52
C GLY A 235 -26.51 23.83 18.00
N ARG A 236 -25.71 23.27 18.91
CA ARG A 236 -24.59 22.35 18.59
C ARG A 236 -24.97 20.87 18.66
N LYS A 237 -26.24 20.56 18.90
CA LYS A 237 -26.72 19.17 19.00
C LYS A 237 -27.38 18.75 17.69
N LEU A 238 -26.88 17.67 17.11
CA LEU A 238 -27.56 16.93 16.04
C LEU A 238 -28.35 15.76 16.65
N SER A 239 -29.56 15.55 16.18
CA SER A 239 -30.40 14.39 16.50
C SER A 239 -30.99 13.81 15.23
N TRP A 240 -31.03 12.49 15.13
CA TRP A 240 -31.61 11.75 14.00
C TRP A 240 -32.25 10.46 14.52
N SER A 241 -33.19 9.92 13.74
CA SER A 241 -33.75 8.58 13.97
C SER A 241 -32.75 7.52 13.51
N ALA A 242 -32.66 6.40 14.24
CA ALA A 242 -31.83 5.27 13.83
C ALA A 242 -32.27 4.75 12.45
N VAL A 243 -31.27 4.40 11.65
CA VAL A 243 -31.38 3.71 10.35
C VAL A 243 -31.09 2.23 10.53
#